data_AF-A0A080Z908-F1
#
_entry.id   AF-A0A080Z908-F1
#
_cell.length_a   1.000
_cell.length_b   1.000
_cell.length_c   1.000
_cell.angle_alpha   90.00
_cell.angle_beta   90.00
_cell.angle_gamma   90.00
#
_symmetry.space_group_name_H-M   'P 1'
#
loop_
_entity.id
_entity.type
_entity.pdbx_description
1 polymer ?
#
loop_
_entity_poly.entity_id
_entity_poly.type
_entity_poly.pdbx_seq_one_letter_code
_entity_poly.pdbx_strand_id
1 'polypeptide(L)'
;MEDMKVFIIVKLQLVPFVVCALTKPQKMRYQLLKCSSETCKAATPYDACPWKGKVLTCQSPIRVTIMETGAHETLVREPQKAKMTSRLKDYGREMATQGLKPAWIRNGMVRRFGLTCNGP
;
A
#
# COMPACT_ATOMS: atom_id res chain seq x y z
N MET A 1 12.86 4.12 -5.16
CA MET A 1 11.59 3.36 -5.12
C MET A 1 10.62 3.99 -4.10
N GLU A 2 10.85 5.25 -3.70
CA GLU A 2 10.15 5.95 -2.61
C GLU A 2 8.95 6.84 -3.02
N ASP A 3 8.63 6.92 -4.32
CA ASP A 3 7.57 7.79 -4.86
C ASP A 3 6.34 7.04 -5.36
N MET A 4 6.20 5.75 -5.06
CA MET A 4 5.00 5.02 -5.45
C MET A 4 3.82 5.43 -4.57
N LYS A 5 3.01 6.33 -5.14
CA LYS A 5 1.68 6.70 -4.66
C LYS A 5 0.83 5.45 -4.39
N VAL A 6 -0.11 5.52 -3.45
CA VAL A 6 -0.90 4.37 -3.01
C VAL A 6 -1.57 3.68 -4.21
N PHE A 7 -1.32 2.38 -4.35
CA PHE A 7 -1.82 1.56 -5.45
C PHE A 7 -2.45 0.27 -4.93
N ILE A 8 -3.37 -0.30 -5.72
CA ILE A 8 -3.95 -1.62 -5.50
C ILE A 8 -3.60 -2.55 -6.65
N ILE A 9 -3.39 -3.83 -6.33
CA ILE A 9 -3.23 -4.88 -7.33
C ILE A 9 -4.62 -5.28 -7.82
N VAL A 10 -4.95 -4.94 -9.06
CA VAL A 10 -6.25 -5.27 -9.65
C VAL A 10 -6.23 -6.60 -10.40
N LYS A 11 -5.04 -7.08 -10.76
CA LYS A 11 -4.88 -8.33 -11.48
C LYS A 11 -3.54 -8.95 -11.10
N LEU A 12 -3.59 -10.21 -10.68
CA LEU A 12 -2.42 -11.03 -10.42
C LEU A 12 -2.55 -12.31 -11.24
N GLN A 13 -1.59 -12.55 -12.13
CA GLN A 13 -1.58 -13.75 -12.96
C GLN A 13 -0.19 -14.35 -13.03
N LEU A 14 -0.13 -15.68 -13.01
CA LEU A 14 1.07 -16.42 -13.36
C LEU A 14 1.01 -16.69 -14.86
N VAL A 15 1.90 -16.05 -15.61
CA VAL A 15 1.95 -16.19 -17.07
C VAL A 15 3.33 -16.71 -17.46
N PRO A 16 3.41 -17.80 -18.25
CA PRO A 16 4.65 -18.17 -18.90
C PRO A 16 4.95 -17.12 -19.98
N PHE A 17 6.02 -16.33 -19.80
CA PHE A 17 6.39 -15.27 -20.74
C PHE A 17 7.91 -15.26 -20.97
N VAL A 18 8.33 -15.01 -22.20
CA VAL A 18 9.74 -15.18 -22.67
C VAL A 18 10.55 -13.87 -22.55
N VAL A 19 10.19 -12.98 -21.61
CA VAL A 19 10.85 -11.65 -21.48
C VAL A 19 12.03 -11.64 -20.49
N CYS A 20 12.25 -12.71 -19.73
CA CYS A 20 13.57 -12.90 -19.14
C CYS A 20 14.50 -13.35 -20.27
N ALA A 21 15.69 -12.76 -20.39
CA ALA A 21 16.73 -13.06 -21.40
C ALA A 21 17.30 -14.51 -21.33
N LEU A 22 16.51 -15.44 -20.79
CA LEU A 22 16.76 -16.84 -20.59
C LEU A 22 15.86 -17.62 -21.54
N THR A 23 16.48 -18.49 -22.31
CA THR A 23 15.88 -19.31 -23.38
C THR A 23 14.84 -20.33 -22.91
N LYS A 24 14.49 -20.36 -21.62
CA LYS A 24 13.52 -21.31 -21.04
C LYS A 24 12.31 -20.54 -20.50
N PRO A 25 11.07 -21.02 -20.73
CA PRO A 25 9.87 -20.40 -20.18
C PRO A 25 9.91 -20.47 -18.66
N GLN A 26 9.99 -19.30 -18.03
CA GLN A 26 9.96 -19.19 -16.58
C GLN A 26 8.59 -18.76 -16.09
N LYS A 27 8.25 -19.18 -14.87
CA LYS A 27 7.06 -18.69 -14.18
C LYS A 27 7.30 -17.22 -13.80
N MET A 28 6.64 -16.32 -14.52
CA MET A 28 6.59 -14.90 -14.17
C MET A 28 5.28 -14.59 -13.47
N ARG A 29 5.34 -13.71 -12.47
CA ARG A 29 4.16 -13.08 -11.89
C ARG A 29 3.90 -11.76 -12.59
N TYR A 30 2.78 -11.68 -13.28
CA TYR A 30 2.23 -10.46 -13.85
C TYR A 30 1.30 -9.81 -12.83
N GLN A 31 1.56 -8.55 -12.50
CA GLN A 31 0.68 -7.74 -11.67
C GLN A 31 0.28 -6.47 -12.42
N LEU A 32 -1.02 -6.18 -12.46
CA LEU A 32 -1.52 -4.88 -12.89
C LEU A 32 -1.92 -4.09 -11.65
N LEU A 33 -1.40 -2.88 -11.55
CA LEU A 33 -1.63 -1.91 -10.49
C LEU A 33 -2.54 -0.80 -11.02
N LYS A 34 -3.46 -0.35 -10.19
CA LYS A 34 -4.21 0.90 -10.41
C LYS A 34 -3.96 1.86 -9.25
N CYS A 35 -4.07 3.15 -9.54
CA CYS A 35 -4.05 4.17 -8.49
C CYS A 35 -5.22 3.96 -7.53
N SER A 36 -4.95 4.02 -6.23
CA SER A 36 -5.97 3.99 -5.18
C SER A 36 -5.85 5.19 -4.26
N SER A 37 -5.27 6.27 -4.75
CA SER A 37 -5.04 7.46 -3.94
C SER A 37 -6.29 8.32 -3.88
N GLU A 38 -6.72 8.68 -2.67
CA GLU A 38 -7.90 9.52 -2.48
C GLU A 38 -7.71 10.91 -3.07
N THR A 39 -6.46 11.41 -3.16
CA THR A 39 -6.19 12.71 -3.81
C THR A 39 -6.38 12.66 -5.32
N CYS A 40 -6.08 11.54 -5.97
CA CYS A 40 -6.43 11.36 -7.39
C CYS A 40 -7.94 11.24 -7.56
N LYS A 41 -8.60 10.51 -6.67
CA LYS A 41 -10.06 10.33 -6.71
C LYS A 41 -10.82 11.63 -6.48
N ALA A 42 -10.30 12.52 -5.63
CA ALA A 42 -10.88 13.84 -5.41
C ALA A 42 -10.67 14.79 -6.61
N ALA A 43 -9.54 14.68 -7.32
CA ALA A 43 -9.26 15.52 -8.49
C ALA A 43 -10.08 15.11 -9.72
N THR A 44 -10.34 13.81 -9.89
CA THR A 44 -11.24 13.28 -10.93
C THR A 44 -12.35 12.46 -10.27
N PRO A 45 -13.42 13.10 -9.76
CA PRO A 45 -14.48 12.38 -9.06
C PRO A 45 -15.31 11.47 -9.99
N TYR A 46 -15.32 11.77 -11.29
CA TYR A 46 -16.08 11.02 -12.30
C TYR A 46 -15.22 10.02 -13.08
N ASP A 47 -13.91 10.25 -13.20
CA ASP A 47 -13.01 9.43 -13.99
C ASP A 47 -11.96 8.72 -13.14
N ALA A 48 -11.62 7.50 -13.55
CA ALA A 48 -10.52 6.76 -12.94
C ALA A 48 -9.19 7.42 -13.29
N CYS A 49 -8.30 7.56 -12.31
CA CYS A 49 -6.94 8.06 -12.52
C CYS A 49 -6.25 7.30 -13.68
N PRO A 50 -5.65 8.00 -14.65
CA PRO A 50 -5.08 7.37 -15.83
C PRO A 50 -3.82 6.57 -15.52
N TRP A 51 -3.19 6.79 -14.37
CA TRP A 51 -2.03 6.02 -13.93
C TRP A 51 -2.35 4.53 -13.76
N LYS A 52 -1.54 3.71 -14.42
CA LYS A 52 -1.52 2.26 -14.31
C LYS A 52 -0.08 1.78 -14.21
N GLY A 53 0.18 0.90 -13.26
CA GLY A 53 1.47 0.21 -13.13
C GLY A 53 1.36 -1.22 -13.63
N LYS A 54 2.38 -1.73 -14.29
CA LYS A 54 2.53 -3.13 -14.66
C LYS A 54 3.83 -3.64 -14.07
N VAL A 55 3.73 -4.61 -13.18
CA VAL A 55 4.87 -5.24 -12.53
C VAL A 55 5.02 -6.66 -13.08
N LEU A 56 6.20 -6.96 -13.59
CA LEU A 56 6.60 -8.27 -14.05
C LEU A 56 7.70 -8.78 -13.11
N THR A 57 7.43 -9.86 -12.39
CA THR A 57 8.42 -10.49 -11.52
C THR A 57 8.83 -11.85 -12.10
N CYS A 58 10.08 -11.95 -12.54
CA CYS A 58 10.77 -13.21 -12.84
C CYS A 58 11.12 -13.91 -11.53
N GLN A 59 10.84 -15.21 -11.42
CA GLN A 59 11.08 -15.94 -10.17
C GLN A 59 12.53 -16.46 -10.04
N SER A 60 13.27 -16.67 -11.14
CA SER A 60 14.63 -17.21 -11.05
C SER A 60 15.50 -16.90 -12.29
N PRO A 61 16.36 -15.87 -12.27
CA PRO A 61 16.68 -15.02 -11.12
C PRO A 61 15.53 -14.07 -10.79
N ILE A 62 15.45 -13.65 -9.51
CA ILE A 62 14.47 -12.65 -9.08
C ILE A 62 14.80 -11.34 -9.80
N ARG A 63 14.02 -11.04 -10.84
CA ARG A 63 14.11 -9.79 -11.60
C ARG A 63 12.74 -9.15 -11.62
N VAL A 64 12.68 -7.89 -11.25
CA VAL A 64 11.44 -7.12 -11.24
C VAL A 64 11.56 -6.04 -12.29
N THR A 65 10.64 -6.05 -13.26
CA THR A 65 10.47 -4.98 -14.24
C THR A 65 9.18 -4.26 -13.92
N ILE A 66 9.28 -2.95 -13.72
CA ILE A 66 8.15 -2.08 -13.44
C ILE A 66 7.98 -1.17 -14.65
N MET A 67 6.78 -1.17 -15.23
CA MET A 67 6.38 -0.29 -16.31
C MET A 67 5.21 0.55 -15.81
N GLU A 68 5.30 1.86 -15.99
CA GLU A 68 4.22 2.78 -15.63
C GLU A 68 3.62 3.35 -16.91
N THR A 69 2.31 3.58 -16.92
CA THR A 69 1.58 4.15 -18.05
C THR A 69 0.60 5.17 -17.53
N GLY A 70 0.59 6.36 -18.15
CA GLY A 70 -0.16 7.50 -17.67
C GLY A 70 0.51 8.21 -16.50
N ALA A 71 0.01 9.39 -16.16
CA ALA A 71 0.44 10.15 -14.99
C ALA A 71 -0.63 10.07 -13.89
N HIS A 72 -0.23 10.28 -12.64
CA HIS A 72 -1.20 10.61 -11.62
C HIS A 72 -1.74 12.02 -11.86
N GLU A 73 -3.05 12.22 -11.71
CA GLU A 73 -3.68 13.54 -11.87
C GLU A 73 -3.17 14.57 -10.85
N THR A 74 -2.82 14.10 -9.66
CA THR A 74 -2.24 14.96 -8.63
C THR A 74 -0.80 14.53 -8.35
N LEU A 75 0.12 15.50 -8.36
CA LEU A 75 1.48 15.34 -7.80
C LEU A 75 1.47 15.41 -6.27
N VAL A 76 0.31 15.72 -5.68
CA VAL A 76 0.12 15.86 -4.24
C VAL A 76 0.22 14.51 -3.57
N ARG A 77 1.25 14.39 -2.72
CA ARG A 77 1.43 13.27 -1.81
C ARG A 77 0.18 13.12 -0.96
N GLU A 78 -0.39 11.92 -0.94
CA GLU A 78 -1.60 11.67 -0.15
C GLU A 78 -1.35 12.06 1.32
N PRO A 79 -2.32 12.74 1.98
CA PRO A 79 -2.23 13.00 3.39
C PRO A 79 -2.03 11.66 4.10
N GLN A 80 -0.86 11.47 4.70
CA GLN A 80 -0.62 10.23 5.44
C GLN A 80 -1.66 10.18 6.56
N LYS A 81 -2.54 9.17 6.52
CA LYS A 81 -3.46 8.88 7.63
C LYS A 81 -2.68 9.00 8.92
N ALA A 82 -3.25 9.71 9.91
CA ALA A 82 -2.58 10.02 11.16
C ALA A 82 -1.84 8.78 11.69
N LYS A 83 -0.52 8.79 11.52
CA LYS A 83 0.30 7.65 11.91
C LYS A 83 0.25 7.55 13.42
N MET A 84 0.10 6.33 13.93
CA MET A 84 0.23 6.11 15.35
C MET A 84 1.58 6.65 15.82
N THR A 85 1.55 7.65 16.71
CA THR A 85 2.76 8.31 17.21
C THR A 85 3.65 7.29 17.91
N SER A 86 4.97 7.52 17.95
CA SER A 86 5.90 6.66 18.70
C SER A 86 5.41 6.42 20.13
N ARG A 87 5.00 7.50 20.81
CA ARG A 87 4.43 7.49 22.16
C ARG A 87 3.20 6.58 22.32
N LEU A 88 2.31 6.54 21.32
CA LEU A 88 1.17 5.63 21.32
C LEU A 88 1.62 4.18 21.15
N LYS A 89 2.59 3.91 20.26
CA LYS A 89 3.13 2.55 20.09
C LYS A 89 3.80 2.06 21.36
N ASP A 90 4.54 2.91 22.07
CA ASP A 90 5.27 2.55 23.28
C ASP A 90 4.31 2.19 24.41
N TYR A 91 3.29 3.02 24.62
CA TYR A 91 2.21 2.70 25.56
C TYR A 91 1.46 1.41 25.20
N GLY A 92 1.19 1.19 23.91
CA GLY A 92 0.55 -0.05 23.48
C GLY A 92 1.37 -1.29 23.82
N ARG A 93 2.70 -1.23 23.64
CA ARG A 93 3.61 -2.33 24.01
C ARG A 93 3.67 -2.52 25.52
N GLU A 94 3.81 -1.42 26.29
CA GLU A 94 3.83 -1.45 27.75
C GLU A 94 2.57 -2.12 28.33
N MET A 95 1.39 -1.70 27.87
CA MET A 95 0.12 -2.25 28.35
C MET A 95 -0.12 -3.69 27.86
N ALA A 96 0.41 -4.06 26.69
CA ALA A 96 0.37 -5.45 26.22
C ALA A 96 1.26 -6.37 27.08
N THR A 97 2.43 -5.90 27.52
CA THR A 97 3.29 -6.63 28.47
C THR A 97 2.59 -6.85 29.81
N GLN A 98 1.72 -5.93 30.22
CA GLN A 98 0.88 -6.07 31.41
C GLN A 98 -0.32 -7.02 31.20
N GLY A 99 -0.46 -7.62 30.02
CA GLY A 99 -1.54 -8.57 29.71
C GLY A 99 -2.91 -7.91 29.50
N LEU A 100 -2.96 -6.59 29.29
CA LEU A 100 -4.21 -5.88 29.09
C LEU A 100 -4.84 -6.26 27.73
N LYS A 101 -6.15 -6.45 27.73
CA LYS A 101 -6.89 -6.75 26.50
C LYS A 101 -6.79 -5.58 25.52
N PRO A 102 -6.71 -5.82 24.20
CA PRO A 102 -6.57 -4.76 23.20
C PRO A 102 -7.64 -3.66 23.29
N ALA A 103 -8.89 -4.02 23.65
CA ALA A 103 -9.96 -3.05 23.87
C ALA A 103 -9.65 -2.06 25.01
N TRP A 104 -9.04 -2.54 26.09
CA TRP A 104 -8.65 -1.72 27.24
C TRP A 104 -7.45 -0.85 26.92
N ILE A 105 -6.48 -1.38 26.17
CA ILE A 105 -5.34 -0.59 25.67
C ILE A 105 -5.84 0.56 24.78
N ARG A 106 -6.76 0.28 23.85
CA ARG A 106 -7.37 1.31 22.99
C ARG A 106 -8.12 2.37 23.80
N ASN A 107 -8.95 1.96 24.76
CA ASN A 107 -9.68 2.90 25.63
C ASN A 107 -8.73 3.70 26.54
N GLY A 108 -7.64 3.08 27.02
CA GLY A 108 -6.57 3.73 27.76
C GLY A 108 -5.82 4.76 26.92
N MET A 109 -5.57 4.46 25.64
CA MET A 109 -4.97 5.41 24.70
C MET A 109 -5.87 6.62 24.47
N VAL A 110 -7.17 6.38 24.27
CA VAL A 110 -8.18 7.43 24.12
C VAL A 110 -8.20 8.36 25.33
N ARG A 111 -8.21 7.80 26.54
CA ARG A 111 -8.21 8.58 27.79
C ARG A 111 -6.88 9.31 28.05
N ARG A 112 -5.75 8.66 27.79
CA ARG A 112 -4.41 9.18 28.13
C ARG A 112 -3.87 10.17 27.10
N PHE A 113 -4.26 10.02 25.84
CA PHE A 113 -3.76 10.84 24.72
C PHE A 113 -4.85 11.66 24.03
N GLY A 114 -6.09 11.67 24.56
CA GLY A 114 -7.19 12.47 24.03
C GLY A 114 -7.60 12.07 22.61
N LEU A 115 -7.39 10.81 22.22
CA LEU A 115 -7.76 10.35 20.86
C LEU A 115 -9.27 10.22 20.75
N THR A 116 -9.87 10.67 19.65
CA THR A 116 -11.28 10.40 19.37
C THR A 116 -11.46 8.93 19.03
N CYS A 117 -12.44 8.27 19.66
CA CYS A 117 -12.88 6.93 19.28
C CYS A 117 -13.53 6.98 17.90
N ASN A 118 -12.76 6.91 16.82
CA ASN A 118 -13.33 6.53 15.53
C ASN A 118 -13.63 5.02 15.59
N GLY A 119 -14.87 4.71 15.97
CA GLY A 119 -15.45 3.37 15.86
C GLY A 119 -15.66 2.97 14.39
N PRO A 120 -15.90 1.68 14.13
CA PRO A 120 -15.99 1.10 12.79
C PRO A 120 -17.09 1.73 11.91
#